data_AF-A0AAU5LLZ2-F1
#
_entry.id   AF-A0AAU5LLZ2-F1
#
_cell.length_a   1.000
_cell.length_b   1.000
_cell.length_c   1.000
_cell.angle_alpha   90.00
_cell.angle_beta   90.00
_cell.angle_gamma   90.00
#
_symmetry.space_group_name_H-M   'P 1'
#
loop_
_entity.id
_entity.type
_entity.pdbx_description
1 polymer ?
#
loop_
_entity_poly.entity_id
_entity_poly.type
_entity_poly.pdbx_seq_one_letter_code
_entity_poly.pdbx_strand_id
1 'polypeptide(L)'
;MLWKIRTELADRPGALAELAARCGADDLNILSLEVFTSEGGAIDELVVSTGVGWTAEQLTALVAEAGCVRTTVRPCQADVLSDAPTRYLRAVLRILDDPCTVDEELERLQGLDEYTAAEWARADVLVEIAGLLAEKFDTVVEGPRPGSGVPTVRPAGIADAEAVIAMHDRCSFESRTRRYHVPMPRLTLRTARHLSAPAGGVSLVAEVNGAVIGMATAAPWEELGSEGVSVMEVAVLVEDGWQRQGLGSQLLAGVIREARSLGADRVVCMVQPENQAMIRTIERLRMRTMVVNTGGNLTVTVALSDQSLSHSVAANSVQGPPVAYRQQRAVTTPVRPPSARNAGLYADQHAFTGAGAVPAAADRSRSADPDGADRGGRP
;
A
#
# COMPACT_ATOMS: atom_id res chain seq x y z
N MET A 1 -13.69 -16.67 11.15
CA MET A 1 -12.48 -15.92 11.58
C MET A 1 -11.27 -16.68 11.04
N LEU A 2 -10.17 -15.98 10.75
CA LEU A 2 -8.95 -16.62 10.27
C LEU A 2 -7.92 -16.73 11.39
N TRP A 3 -7.30 -17.90 11.48
CA TRP A 3 -6.28 -18.20 12.46
C TRP A 3 -5.07 -18.81 11.79
N LYS A 4 -3.90 -18.42 12.26
CA LYS A 4 -2.61 -19.00 11.90
C LYS A 4 -2.14 -19.86 13.05
N ILE A 5 -1.85 -21.12 12.75
CA ILE A 5 -1.44 -22.14 13.71
C ILE A 5 -0.08 -22.65 13.26
N ARG A 6 0.91 -22.68 14.16
CA ARG A 6 2.15 -23.43 13.95
C ARG A 6 2.27 -24.47 15.03
N THR A 7 2.56 -25.69 14.64
CA THR A 7 2.66 -26.81 15.57
C THR A 7 3.69 -27.82 15.10
N GLU A 8 4.31 -28.50 16.05
CA GLU A 8 5.18 -29.63 15.75
C GLU A 8 4.32 -30.89 15.66
N LEU A 9 4.43 -31.60 14.54
CA LEU A 9 3.73 -32.82 14.22
C LEU A 9 4.74 -33.95 14.07
N ALA A 10 4.39 -35.12 14.59
CA ALA A 10 5.21 -36.32 14.45
C ALA A 10 5.41 -36.66 12.96
N ASP A 11 6.66 -36.83 12.55
CA ASP A 11 7.01 -37.22 11.18
C ASP A 11 6.73 -38.73 10.96
N ARG A 12 5.44 -39.06 10.82
CA ARG A 12 4.95 -40.40 10.49
C ARG A 12 3.77 -40.34 9.53
N PRO A 13 3.61 -41.36 8.66
CA PRO A 13 2.43 -41.47 7.82
C PRO A 13 1.13 -41.38 8.63
N GLY A 14 0.19 -40.57 8.15
CA GLY A 14 -1.15 -40.42 8.73
C GLY A 14 -1.29 -39.37 9.83
N ALA A 15 -0.19 -38.82 10.39
CA ALA A 15 -0.27 -37.81 11.45
C ALA A 15 -1.03 -36.55 11.00
N LEU A 16 -0.75 -36.04 9.80
CA LEU A 16 -1.44 -34.88 9.25
C LEU A 16 -2.92 -35.19 8.94
N ALA A 17 -3.22 -36.43 8.55
CA ALA A 17 -4.59 -36.86 8.31
C ALA A 17 -5.42 -36.91 9.61
N GLU A 18 -4.81 -37.31 10.73
CA GLU A 18 -5.44 -37.26 12.06
C GLU A 18 -5.77 -35.82 12.46
N LEU A 19 -4.84 -34.88 12.26
CA LEU A 19 -5.07 -33.44 12.49
C LEU A 19 -6.18 -32.88 11.59
N ALA A 20 -6.11 -33.15 10.29
CA ALA A 20 -7.11 -32.69 9.33
C ALA A 20 -8.51 -33.26 9.63
N ALA A 21 -8.61 -34.53 10.04
CA ALA A 21 -9.86 -35.16 10.44
C ALA A 21 -10.46 -34.50 11.69
N ARG A 22 -9.63 -34.10 12.67
CA ARG A 22 -10.07 -33.35 13.85
C ARG A 22 -10.60 -31.98 13.50
N CYS A 23 -9.87 -31.22 12.69
CA CYS A 23 -10.34 -29.93 12.16
C CYS A 23 -11.71 -30.08 11.47
N GLY A 24 -11.87 -31.10 10.62
CA GLY A 24 -13.12 -31.35 9.91
C GLY A 24 -14.28 -31.77 10.83
N ALA A 25 -14.01 -32.47 11.93
CA ALA A 25 -15.04 -32.88 12.89
C ALA A 25 -15.72 -31.69 13.60
N ASP A 26 -14.98 -30.58 13.73
CA ASP A 26 -15.44 -29.35 14.39
C ASP A 26 -15.74 -28.21 13.39
N ASP A 27 -15.86 -28.52 12.09
CA ASP A 27 -16.18 -27.60 10.99
C ASP A 27 -15.13 -26.48 10.79
N LEU A 28 -13.85 -26.80 11.03
CA LEU A 28 -12.72 -25.94 10.66
C LEU A 28 -12.25 -26.26 9.24
N ASN A 29 -12.09 -25.20 8.43
CA ASN A 29 -11.57 -25.34 7.08
C ASN A 29 -10.08 -24.94 7.03
N ILE A 30 -9.21 -25.84 6.60
CA ILE A 30 -7.78 -25.56 6.38
C ILE A 30 -7.62 -24.90 5.00
N LEU A 31 -7.21 -23.64 4.98
CA LEU A 31 -7.07 -22.83 3.76
C LEU A 31 -5.66 -22.88 3.17
N SER A 32 -4.64 -23.10 4.00
CA SER A 32 -3.24 -23.22 3.60
C SER A 32 -2.49 -24.11 4.58
N LEU A 33 -1.46 -24.79 4.07
CA LEU A 33 -0.53 -25.62 4.82
C LEU A 33 0.89 -25.44 4.26
N GLU A 34 1.81 -25.05 5.12
CA GLU A 34 3.26 -25.08 4.85
C GLU A 34 3.92 -26.04 5.82
N VAL A 35 4.81 -26.91 5.32
CA VAL A 35 5.51 -27.91 6.11
C VAL A 35 7.00 -27.60 6.10
N PHE A 36 7.60 -27.48 7.28
CA PHE A 36 9.03 -27.28 7.46
C PHE A 36 9.64 -28.51 8.13
N THR A 37 10.78 -28.97 7.61
CA THR A 37 11.54 -30.04 8.24
C THR A 37 12.28 -29.51 9.47
N SER A 38 12.31 -30.29 10.55
CA SER A 38 13.07 -29.99 11.77
C SER A 38 13.77 -31.26 12.29
N GLU A 39 14.73 -31.10 13.20
CA GLU A 39 15.46 -32.25 13.77
C GLU A 39 14.58 -33.24 14.56
N GLY A 40 13.44 -32.78 15.10
CA GLY A 40 12.53 -33.57 15.93
C GLY A 40 11.24 -34.05 15.24
N GLY A 41 10.98 -33.61 14.01
CA GLY A 41 9.75 -33.89 13.28
C GLY A 41 9.44 -32.85 12.21
N ALA A 42 8.16 -32.69 11.87
CA ALA A 42 7.70 -31.66 10.94
C ALA A 42 7.09 -30.49 11.72
N ILE A 43 7.43 -29.26 11.34
CA ILE A 43 6.74 -28.06 11.81
C ILE A 43 5.71 -27.69 10.74
N ASP A 44 4.45 -27.82 11.09
CA ASP A 44 3.33 -27.51 10.21
C ASP A 44 2.78 -26.13 10.55
N GLU A 45 2.66 -25.29 9.54
CA GLU A 45 2.01 -23.99 9.61
C GLU A 45 0.72 -24.02 8.81
N LEU A 46 -0.41 -23.88 9.53
CA LEU A 46 -1.75 -23.95 8.96
C LEU A 46 -2.43 -22.58 9.05
N VAL A 47 -3.17 -22.23 8.01
CA VAL A 47 -4.16 -21.16 8.08
C VAL A 47 -5.54 -21.80 8.07
N VAL A 48 -6.31 -21.58 9.13
CA VAL A 48 -7.64 -22.17 9.31
C VAL A 48 -8.73 -21.10 9.38
N SER A 49 -9.86 -21.40 8.77
CA SER A 49 -11.10 -20.63 8.91
C SER A 49 -12.03 -21.32 9.87
N THR A 50 -12.52 -20.56 10.85
CA THR A 50 -13.44 -21.03 11.91
C THR A 50 -14.76 -20.28 11.88
N GLY A 51 -15.79 -20.85 12.52
CA GLY A 51 -17.00 -20.13 12.91
C GLY A 51 -16.74 -19.02 13.94
N VAL A 52 -17.81 -18.30 14.32
CA VAL A 52 -17.77 -17.26 15.36
C VAL A 52 -17.64 -17.91 16.74
N GLY A 53 -16.82 -17.32 17.62
CA GLY A 53 -16.71 -17.76 19.02
C GLY A 53 -15.54 -18.71 19.33
N TRP A 54 -14.80 -19.14 18.31
CA TRP A 54 -13.54 -19.86 18.50
C TRP A 54 -12.47 -18.97 19.14
N THR A 55 -11.70 -19.55 20.04
CA THR A 55 -10.59 -18.89 20.75
C THR A 55 -9.27 -19.60 20.48
N ALA A 56 -8.15 -18.91 20.71
CA ALA A 56 -6.82 -19.48 20.56
C ALA A 56 -6.60 -20.71 21.48
N GLU A 57 -7.17 -20.68 22.69
CA GLU A 57 -7.09 -21.79 23.66
C GLU A 57 -7.80 -23.04 23.17
N GLN A 58 -9.01 -22.89 22.59
CA GLN A 58 -9.76 -24.01 22.01
C GLN A 58 -9.04 -24.63 20.81
N LEU A 59 -8.47 -23.79 19.93
CA LEU A 59 -7.68 -24.26 18.81
C LEU A 59 -6.41 -24.99 19.27
N THR A 60 -5.75 -24.48 20.31
CA THR A 60 -4.56 -25.12 20.90
C THR A 60 -4.92 -26.48 21.49
N ALA A 61 -6.06 -26.59 22.20
CA ALA A 61 -6.53 -27.86 22.75
C ALA A 61 -6.86 -28.88 21.64
N LEU A 62 -7.57 -28.47 20.58
CA LEU A 62 -7.91 -29.33 19.44
C LEU A 62 -6.64 -29.87 18.75
N VAL A 63 -5.65 -29.02 18.54
CA VAL A 63 -4.37 -29.40 17.92
C VAL A 63 -3.56 -30.34 18.82
N ALA A 64 -3.59 -30.11 20.15
CA ALA A 64 -2.95 -31.01 21.12
C ALA A 64 -3.62 -32.38 21.18
N GLU A 65 -4.94 -32.47 21.05
CA GLU A 65 -5.69 -33.73 20.97
C GLU A 65 -5.34 -34.56 19.73
N ALA A 66 -4.88 -33.91 18.66
CA ALA A 66 -4.33 -34.57 17.48
C ALA A 66 -2.87 -35.04 17.66
N GLY A 67 -2.31 -34.91 18.87
CA GLY A 67 -0.96 -35.33 19.20
C GLY A 67 0.13 -34.34 18.79
N CYS A 68 -0.25 -33.12 18.40
CA CYS A 68 0.71 -32.07 18.06
C CYS A 68 1.24 -31.39 19.34
N VAL A 69 2.47 -30.89 19.29
CA VAL A 69 3.11 -30.22 20.42
C VAL A 69 3.64 -28.85 20.01
N ARG A 70 4.04 -28.04 21.01
CA ARG A 70 4.64 -26.70 20.81
C ARG A 70 3.79 -25.80 19.89
N THR A 71 2.48 -25.84 20.10
CA THR A 71 1.51 -25.13 19.28
C THR A 71 1.48 -23.64 19.62
N THR A 72 1.56 -22.80 18.60
CA THR A 72 1.32 -21.35 18.68
C THR A 72 0.13 -21.02 17.80
N VAL A 73 -0.84 -20.29 18.34
CA VAL A 73 -2.06 -19.88 17.63
C VAL A 73 -2.23 -18.36 17.68
N ARG A 74 -2.45 -17.73 16.53
CA ARG A 74 -2.71 -16.29 16.42
C ARG A 74 -3.82 -15.97 15.44
N PRO A 75 -4.62 -14.92 15.68
CA PRO A 75 -5.55 -14.42 14.66
C PRO A 75 -4.77 -13.83 13.48
N CYS A 76 -5.30 -13.98 12.26
CA CYS A 76 -4.68 -13.42 11.05
C CYS A 76 -5.74 -12.80 10.10
N GLN A 77 -5.28 -12.11 9.06
CA GLN A 77 -6.13 -11.57 7.98
C GLN A 77 -5.89 -12.36 6.68
N ALA A 78 -6.67 -12.09 5.63
CA ALA A 78 -6.62 -12.86 4.38
C ALA A 78 -5.30 -12.70 3.59
N ASP A 79 -4.46 -11.72 3.91
CA ASP A 79 -3.17 -11.47 3.29
C ASP A 79 -2.17 -12.62 3.50
N VAL A 80 -2.28 -13.37 4.61
CA VAL A 80 -1.43 -14.55 4.87
C VAL A 80 -1.73 -15.75 3.96
N LEU A 81 -2.79 -15.70 3.15
CA LEU A 81 -3.13 -16.75 2.19
C LEU A 81 -2.22 -16.76 0.95
N SER A 82 -1.38 -15.74 0.78
CA SER A 82 -0.31 -15.77 -0.23
C SER A 82 0.76 -16.78 0.20
N ASP A 83 1.09 -17.72 -0.67
CA ASP A 83 2.13 -18.72 -0.42
C ASP A 83 3.48 -18.06 -0.10
N ALA A 84 4.30 -18.72 0.73
CA ALA A 84 5.62 -18.22 1.09
C ALA A 84 6.46 -17.80 -0.14
N PRO A 85 6.69 -18.64 -1.18
CA PRO A 85 7.48 -18.23 -2.34
C PRO A 85 7.05 -16.89 -2.95
N THR A 86 5.74 -16.68 -3.16
CA THR A 86 5.21 -15.42 -3.66
C THR A 86 5.50 -14.24 -2.72
N ARG A 87 5.40 -14.43 -1.40
CA ARG A 87 5.70 -13.39 -0.41
C ARG A 87 7.18 -12.98 -0.43
N TYR A 88 8.11 -13.95 -0.48
CA TYR A 88 9.54 -13.67 -0.57
C TYR A 88 9.92 -12.97 -1.89
N LEU A 89 9.36 -13.39 -3.02
CA LEU A 89 9.59 -12.70 -4.30
C LEU A 89 9.06 -11.26 -4.30
N ARG A 90 7.93 -11.00 -3.65
CA ARG A 90 7.43 -9.63 -3.45
C ARG A 90 8.33 -8.78 -2.56
N ALA A 91 8.94 -9.38 -1.53
CA ALA A 91 9.94 -8.71 -0.71
C ALA A 91 11.19 -8.34 -1.52
N VAL A 92 11.70 -9.27 -2.35
CA VAL A 92 12.81 -8.99 -3.28
C VAL A 92 12.49 -7.81 -4.19
N LEU A 93 11.27 -7.76 -4.74
CA LEU A 93 10.84 -6.64 -5.59
C LEU A 93 10.81 -5.29 -4.86
N ARG A 94 10.58 -5.27 -3.54
CA ARG A 94 10.63 -4.05 -2.73
C ARG A 94 12.06 -3.64 -2.38
N ILE A 95 12.90 -4.60 -2.03
CA ILE A 95 14.33 -4.41 -1.78
C ILE A 95 15.07 -3.93 -3.03
N LEU A 96 14.63 -4.33 -4.23
CA LEU A 96 15.14 -3.81 -5.51
C LEU A 96 14.95 -2.30 -5.67
N ASP A 97 13.94 -1.72 -5.02
CA ASP A 97 13.65 -0.30 -5.10
C ASP A 97 14.32 0.49 -3.97
N ASP A 98 14.31 -0.06 -2.75
CA ASP A 98 15.05 0.48 -1.62
C ASP A 98 15.68 -0.66 -0.79
N PRO A 99 16.99 -0.90 -0.94
CA PRO A 99 17.67 -1.95 -0.20
C PRO A 99 17.64 -1.78 1.32
N CYS A 100 17.44 -0.55 1.82
CA CYS A 100 17.38 -0.28 3.25
C CYS A 100 16.08 -0.78 3.89
N THR A 101 15.07 -1.15 3.10
CA THR A 101 13.80 -1.70 3.59
C THR A 101 13.88 -3.17 3.99
N VAL A 102 15.06 -3.82 3.86
CA VAL A 102 15.20 -5.26 4.13
C VAL A 102 14.72 -5.65 5.53
N ASP A 103 15.03 -4.86 6.55
CA ASP A 103 14.59 -5.15 7.92
C ASP A 103 13.06 -5.11 8.04
N GLU A 104 12.41 -4.08 7.46
CA GLU A 104 10.96 -3.96 7.43
C GLU A 104 10.28 -5.11 6.65
N GLU A 105 10.91 -5.57 5.56
CA GLU A 105 10.41 -6.70 4.79
C GLU A 105 10.56 -8.02 5.55
N LEU A 106 11.66 -8.22 6.28
CA LEU A 106 11.86 -9.40 7.12
C LEU A 106 10.83 -9.46 8.25
N GLU A 107 10.56 -8.34 8.93
CA GLU A 107 9.50 -8.23 9.93
C GLU A 107 8.13 -8.56 9.33
N ARG A 108 7.84 -8.10 8.11
CA ARG A 108 6.57 -8.42 7.43
C ARG A 108 6.46 -9.89 7.03
N LEU A 109 7.58 -10.51 6.66
CA LEU A 109 7.62 -11.93 6.30
C LEU A 109 7.53 -12.85 7.53
N GLN A 110 7.92 -12.34 8.70
CA GLN A 110 7.85 -13.07 9.96
C GLN A 110 6.38 -13.35 10.32
N GLY A 111 5.99 -14.62 10.20
CA GLY A 111 4.62 -15.05 10.44
C GLY A 111 4.27 -15.28 11.92
N LEU A 112 5.26 -15.70 12.71
CA LEU A 112 5.17 -16.04 14.14
C LEU A 112 6.51 -15.71 14.81
N ASP A 113 6.57 -15.75 16.15
CA ASP A 113 7.69 -15.16 16.92
C ASP A 113 9.07 -15.79 16.67
N GLU A 114 9.13 -17.02 16.15
CA GLU A 114 10.39 -17.73 15.89
C GLU A 114 10.52 -18.13 14.42
N TYR A 115 11.70 -17.93 13.84
CA TYR A 115 12.01 -18.43 12.50
C TYR A 115 12.40 -19.92 12.56
N THR A 116 11.85 -20.70 11.64
CA THR A 116 12.37 -22.03 11.30
C THR A 116 13.72 -21.90 10.56
N ALA A 117 14.49 -23.00 10.49
CA ALA A 117 15.75 -23.01 9.75
C ALA A 117 15.58 -22.62 8.27
N ALA A 118 14.48 -23.04 7.64
CA ALA A 118 14.16 -22.69 6.25
C ALA A 118 13.80 -21.21 6.09
N GLU A 119 13.13 -20.61 7.08
CA GLU A 119 12.86 -19.17 7.08
C GLU A 119 14.14 -18.36 7.29
N TRP A 120 15.02 -18.78 8.22
CA TRP A 120 16.34 -18.19 8.41
C TRP A 120 17.16 -18.20 7.12
N ALA A 121 17.23 -19.33 6.42
CA ALA A 121 17.95 -19.43 5.15
C ALA A 121 17.41 -18.47 4.08
N ARG A 122 16.08 -18.27 4.01
CA ARG A 122 15.50 -17.30 3.08
C ARG A 122 15.72 -15.86 3.49
N ALA A 123 15.68 -15.57 4.79
CA ALA A 123 15.98 -14.25 5.34
C ALA A 123 17.44 -13.85 5.07
N ASP A 124 18.37 -14.78 5.25
CA ASP A 124 19.80 -14.58 4.97
C ASP A 124 20.04 -14.21 3.50
N VAL A 125 19.41 -14.94 2.56
CA VAL A 125 19.47 -14.62 1.13
C VAL A 125 18.86 -13.25 0.81
N LEU A 126 17.78 -12.85 1.49
CA LEU A 126 17.20 -11.50 1.31
C LEU A 126 18.18 -10.41 1.75
N VAL A 127 18.88 -10.60 2.87
CA VAL A 127 19.92 -9.68 3.35
C VAL A 127 21.10 -9.62 2.38
N GLU A 128 21.54 -10.76 1.84
CA GLU A 128 22.59 -10.80 0.81
C GLU A 128 22.18 -10.01 -0.44
N ILE A 129 20.97 -10.23 -0.94
CA ILE A 129 20.42 -9.48 -2.08
C ILE A 129 20.38 -7.98 -1.79
N ALA A 130 19.91 -7.58 -0.61
CA ALA A 130 19.87 -6.18 -0.20
C ALA A 130 21.26 -5.55 -0.17
N GLY A 131 22.26 -6.24 0.40
CA GLY A 131 23.66 -5.77 0.43
C GLY A 131 24.22 -5.53 -0.98
N LEU A 132 24.05 -6.52 -1.88
CA LEU A 132 24.50 -6.42 -3.27
C LEU A 132 23.82 -5.28 -4.05
N LEU A 133 22.57 -4.97 -3.71
CA LEU A 133 21.85 -3.87 -4.32
C LEU A 133 22.29 -2.53 -3.74
N ALA A 134 22.44 -2.41 -2.41
CA ALA A 134 22.90 -1.21 -1.75
C ALA A 134 24.25 -0.72 -2.32
N GLU A 135 25.19 -1.63 -2.56
CA GLU A 135 26.47 -1.31 -3.22
C GLU A 135 26.30 -0.75 -4.65
N LYS A 136 25.27 -1.18 -5.37
CA LYS A 136 24.97 -0.69 -6.73
C LYS A 136 24.17 0.61 -6.75
N PHE A 137 23.45 0.92 -5.66
CA PHE A 137 22.57 2.08 -5.54
C PHE A 137 23.24 3.33 -4.95
N ASP A 138 24.57 3.35 -4.77
CA ASP A 138 25.35 4.53 -4.35
C ASP A 138 25.32 5.73 -5.36
N THR A 139 24.36 5.72 -6.28
CA THR A 139 24.10 6.74 -7.30
C THR A 139 22.60 7.05 -7.44
N VAL A 140 21.79 6.92 -6.38
CA VAL A 140 20.42 7.44 -6.41
C VAL A 140 20.47 8.97 -6.39
N VAL A 141 20.02 9.59 -7.48
CA VAL A 141 19.82 11.04 -7.55
C VAL A 141 18.68 11.40 -6.60
N GLU A 142 19.01 11.97 -5.43
CA GLU A 142 18.00 12.47 -4.49
C GLU A 142 17.09 13.49 -5.19
N GLY A 143 15.78 13.24 -5.13
CA GLY A 143 14.76 14.18 -5.60
C GLY A 143 14.46 15.29 -4.58
N PRO A 144 13.71 16.32 -4.98
CA PRO A 144 13.25 17.35 -4.05
C PRO A 144 12.37 16.74 -2.95
N ARG A 145 12.64 17.08 -1.70
CA ARG A 145 11.85 16.62 -0.54
C ARG A 145 10.63 17.52 -0.32
N PRO A 146 9.53 17.01 0.26
CA PRO A 146 8.40 17.84 0.67
C PRO A 146 8.84 19.07 1.47
N GLY A 147 8.32 20.25 1.11
CA GLY A 147 8.70 21.53 1.72
C GLY A 147 9.89 22.24 1.04
N SER A 148 10.60 21.60 0.11
CA SER A 148 11.68 22.24 -0.69
C SER A 148 11.18 23.24 -1.75
N GLY A 149 9.86 23.32 -1.94
CA GLY A 149 9.20 24.24 -2.86
C GLY A 149 7.70 23.96 -2.96
N VAL A 150 6.98 24.82 -3.66
CA VAL A 150 5.54 24.64 -3.94
C VAL A 150 5.40 23.91 -5.28
N PRO A 151 4.75 22.73 -5.33
CA PRO A 151 4.50 22.03 -6.59
C PRO A 151 3.70 22.87 -7.58
N THR A 152 4.16 22.91 -8.82
CA THR A 152 3.41 23.48 -9.95
C THR A 152 3.04 22.38 -10.93
N VAL A 153 1.80 22.41 -11.43
CA VAL A 153 1.31 21.44 -12.42
C VAL A 153 1.31 22.09 -13.80
N ARG A 154 1.87 21.39 -14.79
CA ARG A 154 1.89 21.83 -16.20
C ARG A 154 1.67 20.67 -17.17
N PRO A 155 1.28 20.94 -18.43
CA PRO A 155 1.29 19.93 -19.48
C PRO A 155 2.68 19.31 -19.65
N ALA A 156 2.68 18.00 -19.93
CA ALA A 156 3.85 17.23 -20.24
C ALA A 156 4.00 17.06 -21.76
N GLY A 157 5.24 16.91 -22.22
CA GLY A 157 5.57 16.60 -23.60
C GLY A 157 6.63 15.51 -23.72
N ILE A 158 6.98 15.13 -24.96
CA ILE A 158 7.97 14.08 -25.24
C ILE A 158 9.34 14.39 -24.58
N ALA A 159 9.68 15.66 -24.40
CA ALA A 159 10.91 16.10 -23.75
C ALA A 159 10.97 15.78 -22.24
N ASP A 160 9.83 15.57 -21.58
CA ASP A 160 9.78 15.24 -20.15
C ASP A 160 10.10 13.76 -19.87
N ALA A 161 10.34 12.94 -20.89
CA ALA A 161 10.50 11.49 -20.74
C ALA A 161 11.62 11.09 -19.76
N GLU A 162 12.77 11.79 -19.78
CA GLU A 162 13.86 11.52 -18.83
C GLU A 162 13.50 11.94 -17.40
N ALA A 163 12.82 13.07 -17.23
CA ALA A 163 12.35 13.52 -15.93
C ALA A 163 11.27 12.59 -15.34
N VAL A 164 10.41 12.02 -16.20
CA VAL A 164 9.43 10.99 -15.84
C VAL A 164 10.11 9.68 -15.45
N ILE A 165 11.18 9.26 -16.14
CA ILE A 165 11.99 8.11 -15.73
C ILE A 165 12.59 8.36 -14.35
N ALA A 166 13.23 9.52 -14.15
CA ALA A 166 13.85 9.85 -12.87
C ALA A 166 12.83 9.89 -11.72
N MET A 167 11.64 10.45 -11.95
CA MET A 167 10.52 10.44 -10.99
C MET A 167 10.02 9.03 -10.71
N HIS A 168 9.85 8.22 -11.76
CA HIS A 168 9.45 6.83 -11.63
C HIS A 168 10.47 6.05 -10.80
N ASP A 169 11.77 6.23 -11.06
CA ASP A 169 12.88 5.56 -10.38
C ASP A 169 12.97 5.94 -8.88
N ARG A 170 12.41 7.08 -8.47
CA ARG A 170 12.27 7.47 -7.06
C ARG A 170 10.98 6.97 -6.39
N CYS A 171 9.97 6.55 -7.16
CA CYS A 171 8.74 5.99 -6.59
C CYS A 171 8.98 4.58 -6.03
N SER A 172 8.31 4.23 -4.94
CA SER A 172 8.35 2.88 -4.38
C SER A 172 7.72 1.83 -5.31
N PHE A 173 8.11 0.57 -5.09
CA PHE A 173 7.52 -0.59 -5.75
C PHE A 173 5.99 -0.63 -5.63
N GLU A 174 5.48 -0.28 -4.44
CA GLU A 174 4.05 -0.28 -4.17
C GLU A 174 3.34 0.80 -4.99
N SER A 175 3.91 2.02 -5.06
CA SER A 175 3.37 3.12 -5.87
C SER A 175 3.36 2.78 -7.36
N ARG A 176 4.43 2.15 -7.88
CA ARG A 176 4.51 1.68 -9.28
C ARG A 176 3.53 0.54 -9.56
N THR A 177 3.47 -0.47 -8.70
CA THR A 177 2.56 -1.62 -8.86
C THR A 177 1.09 -1.17 -8.82
N ARG A 178 0.75 -0.20 -7.96
CA ARG A 178 -0.57 0.43 -7.94
C ARG A 178 -0.89 1.20 -9.22
N ARG A 179 0.11 1.81 -9.86
CA ARG A 179 -0.04 2.58 -11.10
C ARG A 179 -0.21 1.70 -12.33
N TYR A 180 0.52 0.60 -12.42
CA TYR A 180 0.62 -0.22 -13.63
C TYR A 180 -0.12 -1.56 -13.52
N HIS A 181 -0.56 -1.95 -12.32
CA HIS A 181 -1.21 -3.24 -12.03
C HIS A 181 -0.34 -4.48 -12.29
N VAL A 182 0.93 -4.26 -12.65
CA VAL A 182 1.97 -5.26 -12.82
C VAL A 182 3.28 -4.72 -12.23
N PRO A 183 4.20 -5.60 -11.80
CA PRO A 183 5.55 -5.18 -11.45
C PRO A 183 6.22 -4.46 -12.63
N MET A 184 6.47 -3.16 -12.46
CA MET A 184 7.12 -2.31 -13.47
C MET A 184 8.32 -1.61 -12.81
N PRO A 185 9.48 -2.28 -12.73
CA PRO A 185 10.62 -1.76 -11.97
C PRO A 185 11.32 -0.58 -12.67
N ARG A 186 11.26 -0.49 -14.00
CA ARG A 186 11.87 0.59 -14.78
C ARG A 186 11.03 0.97 -15.98
N LEU A 187 11.09 2.25 -16.34
CA LEU A 187 10.55 2.73 -17.60
C LEU A 187 11.64 2.74 -18.68
N THR A 188 11.33 2.18 -19.85
CA THR A 188 12.14 2.45 -21.04
C THR A 188 11.89 3.88 -21.51
N LEU A 189 12.87 4.49 -22.19
CA LEU A 189 12.68 5.82 -22.79
C LEU A 189 11.49 5.87 -23.75
N ARG A 190 11.23 4.78 -24.49
CA ARG A 190 10.07 4.67 -25.38
C ARG A 190 8.76 4.73 -24.58
N THR A 191 8.65 3.94 -23.52
CA THR A 191 7.48 3.93 -22.65
C THR A 191 7.26 5.29 -21.99
N ALA A 192 8.32 5.90 -21.47
CA ALA A 192 8.26 7.22 -20.84
C ALA A 192 7.81 8.31 -21.82
N ARG A 193 8.28 8.29 -23.07
CA ARG A 193 7.78 9.20 -24.12
C ARG A 193 6.29 9.02 -24.40
N HIS A 194 5.82 7.78 -24.45
CA HIS A 194 4.40 7.47 -24.65
C HIS A 194 3.54 7.91 -23.47
N LEU A 195 4.04 7.73 -22.24
CA LEU A 195 3.37 8.22 -21.03
C LEU A 195 3.38 9.75 -20.92
N SER A 196 4.41 10.42 -21.44
CA SER A 196 4.52 11.89 -21.37
C SER A 196 3.69 12.58 -22.46
N ALA A 197 3.49 11.94 -23.61
CA ALA A 197 2.70 12.45 -24.73
C ALA A 197 1.93 11.30 -25.42
N PRO A 198 0.83 10.82 -24.81
CA PRO A 198 0.03 9.75 -25.38
C PRO A 198 -0.67 10.19 -26.68
N ALA A 199 -0.78 9.29 -27.65
CA ALA A 199 -1.48 9.58 -28.90
C ALA A 199 -2.98 9.79 -28.64
N GLY A 200 -3.54 10.91 -29.09
CA GLY A 200 -4.95 11.26 -28.86
C GLY A 200 -5.29 11.56 -27.39
N GLY A 201 -4.27 11.73 -26.53
CA GLY A 201 -4.43 11.99 -25.11
C GLY A 201 -3.61 13.20 -24.65
N VAL A 202 -3.46 13.31 -23.33
CA VAL A 202 -2.78 14.40 -22.66
C VAL A 202 -2.15 13.91 -21.38
N SER A 203 -1.01 14.49 -21.00
CA SER A 203 -0.42 14.25 -19.69
C SER A 203 -0.07 15.56 -18.99
N LEU A 204 -0.14 15.53 -17.67
CA LEU A 204 0.28 16.60 -16.78
C LEU A 204 1.41 16.07 -15.91
N VAL A 205 2.41 16.91 -15.64
CA VAL A 205 3.43 16.68 -14.63
C VAL A 205 3.32 17.71 -13.53
N ALA A 206 3.58 17.28 -12.30
CA ALA A 206 3.85 18.15 -11.18
C ALA A 206 5.36 18.26 -11.00
N GLU A 207 5.88 19.48 -10.87
CA GLU A 207 7.31 19.71 -10.68
C GLU A 207 7.59 20.66 -9.51
N VAL A 208 8.78 20.50 -8.93
CA VAL A 208 9.36 21.39 -7.92
C VAL A 208 10.81 21.64 -8.32
N ASN A 209 11.20 22.90 -8.44
CA ASN A 209 12.55 23.31 -8.84
C ASN A 209 13.06 22.60 -10.12
N GLY A 210 12.16 22.37 -11.08
CA GLY A 210 12.46 21.71 -12.35
C GLY A 210 12.51 20.17 -12.31
N ALA A 211 12.35 19.55 -11.14
CA ALA A 211 12.25 18.10 -11.00
C ALA A 211 10.79 17.64 -10.95
N VAL A 212 10.42 16.69 -11.80
CA VAL A 212 9.09 16.08 -11.79
C VAL A 212 8.93 15.20 -10.55
N ILE A 213 7.82 15.37 -9.82
CA ILE A 213 7.50 14.66 -8.57
C ILE A 213 6.17 13.88 -8.65
N GLY A 214 5.47 14.00 -9.78
CA GLY A 214 4.25 13.24 -10.05
C GLY A 214 3.75 13.50 -11.47
N MET A 215 2.89 12.62 -11.96
CA MET A 215 2.27 12.72 -13.27
C MET A 215 0.84 12.20 -13.28
N ALA A 216 0.04 12.70 -14.21
CA ALA A 216 -1.23 12.11 -14.58
C ALA A 216 -1.37 12.06 -16.09
N THR A 217 -1.97 10.98 -16.59
CA THR A 217 -2.17 10.73 -18.02
C THR A 217 -3.64 10.49 -18.27
N ALA A 218 -4.17 11.07 -19.35
CA ALA A 218 -5.43 10.69 -19.98
C ALA A 218 -5.15 10.21 -21.41
N ALA A 219 -5.59 9.01 -21.77
CA ALA A 219 -5.38 8.44 -23.10
C ALA A 219 -6.66 7.76 -23.62
N PRO A 220 -6.90 7.67 -24.93
CA PRO A 220 -8.06 6.96 -25.47
C PRO A 220 -8.15 5.53 -24.94
N TRP A 221 -9.35 5.12 -24.49
CA TRP A 221 -9.61 3.76 -24.02
C TRP A 221 -10.14 2.89 -25.17
N GLU A 222 -9.31 1.97 -25.67
CA GLU A 222 -9.57 1.23 -26.91
C GLU A 222 -10.74 0.22 -26.82
N GLU A 223 -11.09 -0.28 -25.63
CA GLU A 223 -12.08 -1.37 -25.47
C GLU A 223 -13.55 -0.91 -25.41
N LEU A 224 -13.83 0.39 -25.27
CA LEU A 224 -15.20 0.96 -25.13
C LEU A 224 -15.56 1.98 -26.22
N GLY A 225 -14.74 2.10 -27.26
CA GLY A 225 -15.03 2.95 -28.42
C GLY A 225 -16.16 2.39 -29.29
N SER A 226 -17.39 2.41 -28.80
CA SER A 226 -18.57 2.37 -29.68
C SER A 226 -18.71 3.71 -30.39
N GLU A 227 -19.19 3.68 -31.64
CA GLU A 227 -19.38 4.89 -32.47
C GLU A 227 -20.12 5.98 -31.69
N GLY A 228 -19.39 7.07 -31.37
CA GLY A 228 -19.96 8.29 -30.77
C GLY A 228 -19.70 8.55 -29.28
N VAL A 229 -19.04 7.65 -28.52
CA VAL A 229 -18.66 7.93 -27.11
C VAL A 229 -17.15 7.97 -26.95
N SER A 230 -16.59 9.15 -26.67
CA SER A 230 -15.17 9.33 -26.37
C SER A 230 -14.89 9.00 -24.91
N VAL A 231 -14.24 7.86 -24.67
CA VAL A 231 -13.81 7.40 -23.34
C VAL A 231 -12.29 7.50 -23.24
N MET A 232 -11.79 8.07 -22.15
CA MET A 232 -10.35 8.12 -21.87
C MET A 232 -10.00 7.38 -20.59
N GLU A 233 -8.93 6.59 -20.62
CA GLU A 233 -8.28 6.08 -19.41
C GLU A 233 -7.60 7.23 -18.69
N VAL A 234 -7.79 7.36 -17.37
CA VAL A 234 -7.00 8.26 -16.54
C VAL A 234 -6.20 7.48 -15.51
N ALA A 235 -4.96 7.90 -15.29
CA ALA A 235 -4.12 7.30 -14.27
C ALA A 235 -3.06 8.28 -13.72
N VAL A 236 -2.67 8.07 -12.45
CA VAL A 236 -1.88 9.03 -11.67
C VAL A 236 -0.76 8.30 -10.93
N LEU A 237 0.44 8.87 -10.92
CA LEU A 237 1.58 8.45 -10.11
C LEU A 237 2.16 9.67 -9.38
N VAL A 238 2.47 9.54 -8.10
CA VAL A 238 3.07 10.60 -7.27
C VAL A 238 4.14 9.96 -6.39
N GLU A 239 5.32 10.57 -6.32
CA GLU A 239 6.40 10.13 -5.43
C GLU A 239 5.92 10.06 -3.98
N ASP A 240 6.36 9.02 -3.26
CA ASP A 240 5.83 8.62 -1.96
C ASP A 240 5.87 9.75 -0.91
N GLY A 241 6.97 10.52 -0.86
CA GLY A 241 7.11 11.67 0.03
C GLY A 241 6.09 12.79 -0.25
N TRP A 242 5.66 12.95 -1.50
CA TRP A 242 4.72 13.99 -1.94
C TRP A 242 3.24 13.55 -1.85
N GLN A 243 2.98 12.30 -1.46
CA GLN A 243 1.63 11.79 -1.27
C GLN A 243 0.95 12.40 -0.03
N ARG A 244 -0.38 12.22 0.06
CA ARG A 244 -1.25 12.72 1.15
C ARG A 244 -1.27 14.26 1.35
N GLN A 245 -0.64 15.02 0.45
CA GLN A 245 -0.64 16.49 0.45
C GLN A 245 -1.60 17.10 -0.60
N GLY A 246 -2.46 16.27 -1.20
CA GLY A 246 -3.45 16.70 -2.19
C GLY A 246 -2.96 16.73 -3.65
N LEU A 247 -1.67 16.49 -3.90
CA LEU A 247 -1.09 16.56 -5.25
C LEU A 247 -1.75 15.58 -6.24
N GLY A 248 -2.01 14.34 -5.82
CA GLY A 248 -2.71 13.36 -6.65
C GLY A 248 -4.15 13.79 -7.02
N SER A 249 -4.84 14.49 -6.12
CA SER A 249 -6.18 15.05 -6.41
C SER A 249 -6.10 16.22 -7.41
N GLN A 250 -5.07 17.07 -7.29
CA GLN A 250 -4.85 18.18 -8.23
C GLN A 250 -4.53 17.66 -9.64
N LEU A 251 -3.63 16.67 -9.73
CA LEU A 251 -3.26 16.01 -10.98
C LEU A 251 -4.46 15.31 -11.64
N LEU A 252 -5.23 14.52 -10.86
CA LEU A 252 -6.42 13.84 -11.38
C LEU A 252 -7.47 14.84 -11.89
N ALA A 253 -7.78 15.88 -11.10
CA ALA A 253 -8.74 16.90 -11.51
C ALA A 253 -8.25 17.68 -12.75
N GLY A 254 -6.95 17.95 -12.84
CA GLY A 254 -6.33 18.59 -14.00
C GLY A 254 -6.49 17.73 -15.26
N VAL A 255 -6.11 16.45 -15.20
CA VAL A 255 -6.13 15.58 -16.38
C VAL A 255 -7.56 15.29 -16.84
N ILE A 256 -8.52 15.21 -15.91
CA ILE A 256 -9.96 15.10 -16.23
C ILE A 256 -10.46 16.35 -16.98
N ARG A 257 -9.98 17.55 -16.61
CA ARG A 257 -10.34 18.79 -17.30
C ARG A 257 -9.81 18.79 -18.74
N GLU A 258 -8.58 18.35 -18.94
CA GLU A 258 -7.98 18.23 -20.27
C GLU A 258 -8.70 17.16 -21.11
N ALA A 259 -9.01 15.99 -20.52
CA ALA A 259 -9.81 14.95 -21.19
C ALA A 259 -11.17 15.50 -21.67
N ARG A 260 -11.85 16.30 -20.84
CA ARG A 260 -13.09 16.98 -21.26
C ARG A 260 -12.86 17.93 -22.44
N SER A 261 -11.77 18.71 -22.44
CA SER A 261 -11.47 19.59 -23.59
C SER A 261 -11.15 18.84 -24.88
N LEU A 262 -10.68 17.59 -24.77
CA LEU A 262 -10.50 16.67 -25.89
C LEU A 262 -11.79 15.96 -26.31
N GLY A 263 -12.93 16.32 -25.70
CA GLY A 263 -14.25 15.79 -26.04
C GLY A 263 -14.59 14.47 -25.35
N ALA A 264 -13.86 14.07 -24.31
CA ALA A 264 -14.21 12.88 -23.54
C ALA A 264 -15.53 13.09 -22.77
N ASP A 265 -16.46 12.16 -22.94
CA ASP A 265 -17.73 12.11 -22.23
C ASP A 265 -17.59 11.36 -20.90
N ARG A 266 -16.66 10.41 -20.84
CA ARG A 266 -16.37 9.60 -19.67
C ARG A 266 -14.87 9.41 -19.52
N VAL A 267 -14.44 9.27 -18.27
CA VAL A 267 -13.11 8.73 -17.97
C VAL A 267 -13.25 7.43 -17.21
N VAL A 268 -12.29 6.54 -17.43
CA VAL A 268 -12.19 5.25 -16.74
C VAL A 268 -10.85 5.20 -16.03
N CYS A 269 -10.81 4.65 -14.82
CA CYS A 269 -9.56 4.26 -14.18
C CYS A 269 -9.70 2.88 -13.53
N MET A 270 -8.68 2.06 -13.67
CA MET A 270 -8.55 0.80 -12.95
C MET A 270 -7.84 1.04 -11.61
N VAL A 271 -8.37 0.46 -10.54
CA VAL A 271 -7.86 0.67 -9.18
C VAL A 271 -7.90 -0.66 -8.42
N GLN A 272 -6.79 -1.05 -7.80
CA GLN A 272 -6.77 -2.21 -6.88
C GLN A 272 -7.68 -1.94 -5.66
N PRO A 273 -8.48 -2.89 -5.18
CA PRO A 273 -9.37 -2.71 -4.01
C PRO A 273 -8.66 -2.20 -2.75
N GLU A 274 -7.38 -2.55 -2.58
CA GLU A 274 -6.54 -2.17 -1.45
C GLU A 274 -6.00 -0.73 -1.57
N ASN A 275 -6.11 -0.10 -2.75
CA ASN A 275 -5.65 1.27 -2.99
C ASN A 275 -6.64 2.32 -2.46
N GLN A 276 -6.78 2.35 -1.14
CA GLN A 276 -7.68 3.25 -0.40
C GLN A 276 -7.32 4.73 -0.63
N ALA A 277 -6.07 5.05 -0.96
CA ALA A 277 -5.64 6.41 -1.28
C ALA A 277 -6.26 6.90 -2.60
N MET A 278 -6.25 6.07 -3.64
CA MET A 278 -6.87 6.40 -4.93
C MET A 278 -8.40 6.42 -4.83
N ILE A 279 -9.01 5.48 -4.11
CA ILE A 279 -10.47 5.47 -3.87
C ILE A 279 -10.91 6.80 -3.25
N ARG A 280 -10.26 7.25 -2.17
CA ARG A 280 -10.53 8.56 -1.55
C ARG A 280 -10.29 9.73 -2.50
N THR A 281 -9.30 9.63 -3.38
CA THR A 281 -8.99 10.68 -4.38
C THR A 281 -10.11 10.81 -5.40
N ILE A 282 -10.66 9.70 -5.88
CA ILE A 282 -11.81 9.66 -6.79
C ILE A 282 -13.08 10.18 -6.09
N GLU A 283 -13.35 9.74 -4.86
CA GLU A 283 -14.52 10.20 -4.09
C GLU A 283 -14.52 11.72 -3.89
N ARG A 284 -13.34 12.33 -3.71
CA ARG A 284 -13.18 13.78 -3.56
C ARG A 284 -13.50 14.57 -4.83
N LEU A 285 -13.53 13.96 -6.01
CA LEU A 285 -14.00 14.62 -7.23
C LEU A 285 -15.48 15.04 -7.11
N ARG A 286 -16.27 14.36 -6.26
CA ARG A 286 -17.73 14.58 -6.10
C ARG A 286 -18.48 14.48 -7.43
N MET A 287 -17.94 13.71 -8.37
CA MET A 287 -18.55 13.43 -9.67
C MET A 287 -19.35 12.13 -9.58
N ARG A 288 -20.27 11.91 -10.54
CA ARG A 288 -21.02 10.67 -10.63
C ARG A 288 -20.12 9.54 -11.12
N THR A 289 -20.01 8.49 -10.32
CA THR A 289 -19.14 7.35 -10.59
C THR A 289 -19.91 6.03 -10.63
N MET A 290 -19.52 5.15 -11.54
CA MET A 290 -19.94 3.75 -11.57
C MET A 290 -18.70 2.89 -11.26
N VAL A 291 -18.84 1.92 -10.35
CA VAL A 291 -17.75 1.03 -9.93
C VAL A 291 -18.16 -0.40 -10.23
N VAL A 292 -17.36 -1.09 -11.04
CA VAL A 292 -17.54 -2.50 -11.38
C VAL A 292 -16.29 -3.26 -10.94
N ASN A 293 -16.46 -4.42 -10.32
CA ASN A 293 -15.35 -5.32 -10.04
C ASN A 293 -15.08 -6.17 -11.30
N THR A 294 -13.88 -6.06 -11.85
CA THR A 294 -13.46 -6.76 -13.07
C THR A 294 -12.07 -7.36 -12.82
N GLY A 295 -11.99 -8.69 -12.80
CA GLY A 295 -10.70 -9.39 -12.69
C GLY A 295 -9.89 -9.06 -11.44
N GLY A 296 -10.55 -8.80 -10.29
CA GLY A 296 -9.88 -8.44 -9.04
C GLY A 296 -9.50 -6.96 -8.91
N ASN A 297 -9.72 -6.14 -9.94
CA ASN A 297 -9.59 -4.69 -9.90
C ASN A 297 -10.97 -4.01 -9.91
N LEU A 298 -11.01 -2.77 -9.41
CA LEU A 298 -12.16 -1.88 -9.53
C LEU A 298 -12.01 -1.04 -10.79
N THR A 299 -12.91 -1.24 -11.76
CA THR A 299 -13.07 -0.35 -12.91
C THR A 299 -14.01 0.77 -12.51
N VAL A 300 -13.47 1.98 -12.36
CA VAL A 300 -14.23 3.16 -11.96
C VAL A 300 -14.45 4.05 -13.18
N THR A 301 -15.71 4.20 -13.59
CA THR A 301 -16.12 5.11 -14.66
C THR A 301 -16.66 6.40 -14.06
N VAL A 302 -16.16 7.54 -14.49
CA VAL A 302 -16.63 8.88 -14.08
C VAL A 302 -17.28 9.58 -15.26
N ALA A 303 -18.53 10.02 -15.10
CA ALA A 303 -19.25 10.77 -16.13
C ALA A 303 -18.79 12.24 -16.18
N LEU A 304 -18.38 12.72 -17.36
CA LEU A 304 -17.91 14.08 -17.58
C LEU A 304 -18.98 15.01 -18.17
N SER A 305 -20.05 14.47 -18.79
CA SER A 305 -21.20 15.21 -19.31
C SER A 305 -22.54 14.65 -18.77
N ASP A 306 -23.60 15.47 -18.83
CA ASP A 306 -24.96 15.03 -18.45
C ASP A 306 -25.56 14.04 -19.46
N GLN A 307 -25.12 14.07 -20.73
CA GLN A 307 -25.56 13.11 -21.75
C GLN A 307 -25.01 11.70 -21.49
N SER A 308 -23.84 11.60 -20.84
CA SER A 308 -23.25 10.33 -20.43
C SER A 308 -24.07 9.58 -19.38
N LEU A 309 -25.11 10.17 -18.79
CA LEU A 309 -25.97 9.52 -17.81
C LEU A 309 -26.92 8.49 -18.43
N SER A 310 -27.32 8.73 -19.69
CA SER A 310 -28.46 8.07 -20.32
C SER A 310 -28.11 6.75 -21.02
N HIS A 311 -26.86 6.57 -21.45
CA HIS A 311 -26.42 5.37 -22.18
C HIS A 311 -26.09 4.15 -21.30
N SER A 312 -26.31 4.24 -19.98
CA SER A 312 -26.00 3.16 -19.04
C SER A 312 -27.02 2.00 -19.01
N VAL A 313 -27.98 1.95 -19.94
CA VAL A 313 -29.06 0.94 -19.93
C VAL A 313 -29.03 -0.03 -21.11
N ALA A 314 -28.21 0.18 -22.15
CA ALA A 314 -28.23 -0.75 -23.29
C ALA A 314 -26.90 -0.79 -24.06
N ALA A 315 -26.01 -1.70 -23.67
CA ALA A 315 -25.21 -2.50 -24.60
C ALA A 315 -24.29 -3.47 -23.83
N ASN A 316 -24.69 -4.74 -23.86
CA ASN A 316 -23.87 -5.96 -23.76
C ASN A 316 -23.26 -6.39 -22.39
N SER A 317 -24.13 -7.06 -21.62
CA SER A 317 -23.93 -8.41 -21.06
C SER A 317 -22.60 -8.78 -20.39
N VAL A 318 -22.48 -8.49 -19.10
CA VAL A 318 -22.11 -9.51 -18.10
C VAL A 318 -23.33 -9.64 -17.19
N GLN A 319 -23.90 -10.84 -17.09
CA GLN A 319 -25.11 -11.11 -16.32
C GLN A 319 -24.93 -10.74 -14.85
N GLY A 320 -25.58 -9.64 -14.45
CA GLY A 320 -25.77 -9.24 -13.05
C GLY A 320 -26.93 -8.26 -12.96
N PRO A 321 -27.73 -8.26 -11.88
CA PRO A 321 -28.83 -7.33 -11.74
C PRO A 321 -28.30 -5.87 -11.68
N PRO A 322 -29.09 -4.88 -12.12
CA PRO A 322 -28.67 -3.48 -12.16
C PRO A 322 -28.28 -3.02 -10.75
N VAL A 323 -27.01 -2.65 -10.57
CA VAL A 323 -26.50 -2.13 -9.29
C VAL A 323 -26.87 -0.65 -9.18
N ALA A 324 -27.57 -0.30 -8.09
CA ALA A 324 -28.09 1.03 -7.87
C ALA A 324 -26.99 2.10 -7.77
N TYR A 325 -27.21 3.22 -8.45
CA TYR A 325 -26.45 4.45 -8.34
C TYR A 325 -26.35 4.89 -6.87
N ARG A 326 -25.14 5.00 -6.30
CA ARG A 326 -24.94 5.63 -4.99
C ARG A 326 -24.66 7.12 -5.17
N GLN A 327 -25.72 7.94 -5.10
CA GLN A 327 -25.56 9.35 -4.77
C GLN A 327 -25.38 9.47 -3.26
N GLN A 328 -24.19 9.83 -2.78
CA GLN A 328 -24.08 10.34 -1.41
C GLN A 328 -24.57 11.78 -1.37
N ARG A 329 -25.86 11.97 -1.05
CA ARG A 329 -26.33 13.23 -0.47
C ARG A 329 -25.60 13.43 0.85
N ALA A 330 -25.02 14.61 1.07
CA ALA A 330 -24.49 15.00 2.37
C ALA A 330 -25.60 14.87 3.41
N VAL A 331 -25.48 13.91 4.33
CA VAL A 331 -26.34 13.85 5.51
C VAL A 331 -25.78 14.87 6.49
N THR A 332 -26.42 16.03 6.57
CA THR A 332 -26.33 16.92 7.73
C THR A 332 -26.77 16.13 8.97
N THR A 333 -25.83 15.87 9.86
CA THR A 333 -26.10 15.27 11.16
C THR A 333 -26.98 16.22 11.99
N PRO A 334 -28.14 15.81 12.53
CA PRO A 334 -28.87 16.64 13.48
C PRO A 334 -28.08 16.67 14.79
N VAL A 335 -27.71 17.87 15.23
CA VAL A 335 -27.19 18.11 16.57
C VAL A 335 -28.25 17.69 17.59
N ARG A 336 -27.95 16.66 18.38
CA ARG A 336 -28.78 16.19 19.48
C ARG A 336 -28.72 17.24 20.61
N PRO A 337 -29.85 17.75 21.15
CA PRO A 337 -29.78 18.66 22.29
C PRO A 337 -29.35 17.87 23.54
N PRO A 338 -28.49 18.44 24.40
CA PRO A 338 -28.07 17.77 25.63
C PRO A 338 -29.24 17.64 26.61
N SER A 339 -29.41 16.43 27.14
CA SER A 339 -30.43 16.08 28.12
C SER A 339 -30.23 16.82 29.44
N ALA A 340 -31.31 17.44 29.94
CA ALA A 340 -31.37 18.05 31.25
C ALA A 340 -31.45 17.00 32.38
N ARG A 341 -30.55 17.14 33.36
CA ARG A 341 -30.71 16.92 34.83
C ARG A 341 -29.49 16.22 35.44
N ASN A 342 -28.64 17.00 36.10
CA ASN A 342 -28.67 17.05 37.57
C ASN A 342 -27.97 18.33 38.05
N ALA A 343 -28.75 19.20 38.68
CA ALA A 343 -28.27 20.31 39.48
C ALA A 343 -27.96 19.80 40.89
N GLY A 344 -26.83 20.21 41.47
CA GLY A 344 -26.59 20.05 42.90
C GLY A 344 -25.14 20.10 43.35
N LEU A 345 -24.65 21.33 43.56
CA LEU A 345 -23.78 21.74 44.68
C LEU A 345 -22.32 21.21 44.72
N TYR A 346 -21.35 22.08 44.45
CA TYR A 346 -20.67 22.90 45.48
C TYR A 346 -19.81 23.97 44.80
N ALA A 347 -19.90 25.19 45.32
CA ALA A 347 -18.99 26.28 45.03
C ALA A 347 -17.69 26.08 45.82
N ASP A 348 -16.53 26.41 45.25
CA ASP A 348 -15.79 27.56 45.76
C ASP A 348 -14.66 28.02 44.84
N GLN A 349 -14.39 29.30 45.00
CA GLN A 349 -13.43 30.15 44.33
C GLN A 349 -11.99 29.70 44.62
N HIS A 350 -11.08 29.86 43.66
CA HIS A 350 -9.84 30.65 43.85
C HIS A 350 -9.06 30.75 42.54
N ALA A 351 -8.89 31.99 42.08
CA ALA A 351 -7.95 32.39 41.06
C ALA A 351 -6.54 32.46 41.67
N PHE A 352 -5.53 31.97 40.95
CA PHE A 352 -4.14 32.46 41.10
C PHE A 352 -3.40 32.44 39.77
N THR A 353 -3.16 33.66 39.28
CA THR A 353 -2.07 34.05 38.38
C THR A 353 -0.71 33.94 39.08
N GLY A 354 0.35 33.62 38.35
CA GLY A 354 1.70 34.11 38.69
C GLY A 354 2.88 33.14 38.52
N ALA A 355 3.62 33.34 37.42
CA ALA A 355 5.08 33.49 37.29
C ALA A 355 6.09 32.63 38.09
N GLY A 356 7.14 32.20 37.37
CA GLY A 356 8.46 31.81 37.90
C GLY A 356 9.21 30.92 36.91
N ALA A 357 9.92 31.45 35.90
CA ALA A 357 11.34 31.85 35.96
C ALA A 357 12.27 30.72 36.45
N VAL A 358 13.00 30.11 35.50
CA VAL A 358 14.18 29.25 35.77
C VAL A 358 15.39 29.93 35.10
N PRO A 359 16.51 30.18 35.81
CA PRO A 359 17.65 30.87 35.24
C PRO A 359 18.64 29.92 34.56
N ALA A 360 19.32 30.46 33.55
CA ALA A 360 20.49 29.89 32.91
C ALA A 360 21.71 29.92 33.83
N ALA A 361 22.50 28.85 33.82
CA ALA A 361 23.83 28.80 34.42
C ALA A 361 24.90 29.04 33.36
N ALA A 362 25.80 29.97 33.64
CA ALA A 362 26.91 30.38 32.80
C ALA A 362 28.20 29.61 33.12
N ASP A 363 28.92 29.28 32.04
CA ASP A 363 30.33 29.56 31.77
C ASP A 363 31.38 29.41 32.90
N ARG A 364 32.37 28.54 32.65
CA ARG A 364 33.74 28.72 33.13
C ARG A 364 34.75 28.38 32.05
N SER A 365 35.57 29.40 31.80
CA SER A 365 36.71 29.53 30.91
C SER A 365 37.95 28.67 31.24
N ARG A 366 38.64 28.24 30.17
CA ARG A 366 40.09 28.29 29.85
C ARG A 366 41.16 27.87 30.89
N SER A 367 42.03 26.95 30.46
CA SER A 367 43.52 27.03 30.46
C SER A 367 44.09 25.85 29.63
N ALA A 368 44.67 26.05 28.45
CA ALA A 368 46.12 26.23 28.16
C ALA A 368 46.99 24.95 28.31
N ASP A 369 47.21 24.27 27.16
CA ASP A 369 48.47 23.77 26.49
C ASP A 369 49.73 23.37 27.31
N PRO A 370 50.78 22.75 26.71
CA PRO A 370 50.92 21.59 25.80
C PRO A 370 51.93 20.53 26.35
N ASP A 371 51.95 19.30 25.80
CA ASP A 371 53.09 18.35 25.74
C ASP A 371 52.51 16.97 25.34
N GLY A 372 53.07 16.14 24.47
CA GLY A 372 54.31 16.13 23.71
C GLY A 372 54.25 14.94 22.73
N ALA A 373 55.20 14.92 21.82
CA ALA A 373 55.39 13.90 20.79
C ALA A 373 55.42 12.45 21.34
N ASP A 374 55.03 11.44 20.55
CA ASP A 374 56.02 10.62 19.83
C ASP A 374 55.41 9.62 18.81
N ARG A 375 56.09 9.61 17.66
CA ARG A 375 56.34 8.59 16.62
C ARG A 375 55.60 7.24 16.55
N GLY A 376 55.36 6.89 15.27
CA GLY A 376 55.66 5.58 14.67
C GLY A 376 54.44 4.66 14.55
N GLY A 377 54.03 4.13 13.40
CA GLY A 377 54.77 3.83 12.17
C GLY A 377 54.95 2.31 12.03
N ARG A 378 54.13 1.72 11.14
CA ARG A 378 54.33 0.47 10.34
C ARG A 378 54.07 -0.90 10.98
N PRO A 379 53.89 -1.96 10.15
CA PRO A 379 54.04 -2.06 8.68
C PRO A 379 52.81 -1.70 7.86
#